data_AF-A0A8J6ZDV3-F1
#
_entry.id   AF-A0A8J6ZDV3-F1
#
_cell.length_a   1.000
_cell.length_b   1.000
_cell.length_c   1.000
_cell.angle_alpha   90.00
_cell.angle_beta   90.00
_cell.angle_gamma   90.00
#
_symmetry.space_group_name_H-M   'P 1'
#
loop_
_entity.id
_entity.type
_entity.pdbx_description
1 polymer ?
#
loop_
_entity_poly.entity_id
_entity_poly.type
_entity_poly.pdbx_seq_one_letter_code
_entity_poly.pdbx_strand_id
1 'polypeptide(L)'
;MTLYTARILLCGGDINRRVQVVGRLKFRGAAERGEFVFPGNTSAADNFTLRDGSFRIFLDGTEITADDLRGILDGAADYIVFTSRDEFLMRFRELYALNLIDRCVTADTLTIYAAESFFAVANAGKIFNAIHALKLPRTLDVDGCFANCDYQMFPDLGAKIEGVLADVTFPAVENFYARIHRTVDDCRLKFFDAILLTNERTVAEFLDALIDLDALSQNVLTFVRRGSDLERWLARHGCAFEKISALPAVNGNIVLLTKFARADFACYVVTHKDAKLTALPDGYRIIHAGHINAAETFGDVTDDAGDNISRLNPFLNEITALYWIWRHTNHTHIGFVHYRRFFTTDGENFLSADQATTLLRDYDIIVNECRFGYIPLRDWKAMLSSRPLAEHVRAVVRKFIARSQPEYLAAYDRINEGFGTFCYEIFIARRKIFDAYCAWLFSFIIDATEEILATTNIADDDDPRTYRAISFLAEHLLGVWLINNHLRIKTLPIIFRDNI
;
A
#
# COMPACT_ATOMS: atom_id res chain seq x y z
N MET A 1 3.01 -13.93 -42.83
CA MET A 1 3.51 -13.15 -43.98
C MET A 1 3.39 -11.68 -43.62
N THR A 2 4.53 -11.05 -43.36
CA THR A 2 4.87 -9.64 -43.55
C THR A 2 3.77 -8.57 -43.42
N LEU A 3 3.91 -7.67 -42.44
CA LEU A 3 4.14 -6.24 -42.68
C LEU A 3 4.48 -5.54 -41.36
N TYR A 4 5.78 -5.51 -41.05
CA TYR A 4 6.37 -4.55 -40.12
C TYR A 4 6.37 -3.19 -40.80
N THR A 5 5.71 -2.20 -40.20
CA THR A 5 5.83 -0.81 -40.64
C THR A 5 5.93 0.10 -39.44
N ALA A 6 7.16 0.30 -39.02
CA ALA A 6 7.55 1.46 -38.24
C ALA A 6 8.73 2.07 -39.02
N ARG A 7 8.61 3.33 -39.50
CA ARG A 7 9.75 4.13 -40.02
C ARG A 7 9.62 5.63 -39.74
N ILE A 8 10.35 6.08 -38.73
CA ILE A 8 10.83 7.42 -38.37
C ILE A 8 12.26 7.65 -38.80
N LEU A 9 12.58 8.71 -39.52
CA LEU A 9 13.94 9.23 -39.49
C LEU A 9 13.88 10.75 -39.66
N LEU A 10 14.46 11.48 -38.71
CA LEU A 10 14.62 12.94 -38.74
C LEU A 10 16.03 13.25 -39.24
N CYS A 11 16.16 14.02 -40.33
CA CYS A 11 17.33 14.86 -40.67
C CYS A 11 17.03 15.77 -41.88
N GLY A 12 17.59 16.99 -41.93
CA GLY A 12 17.34 18.02 -42.95
C GLY A 12 18.46 18.21 -44.00
N GLY A 13 18.21 19.04 -45.02
CA GLY A 13 19.17 19.39 -46.08
C GLY A 13 18.57 20.24 -47.23
N ASP A 14 19.43 21.04 -47.89
CA ASP A 14 19.05 22.03 -48.93
C ASP A 14 18.63 21.42 -50.28
N ILE A 15 17.77 22.15 -51.00
CA ILE A 15 16.97 21.72 -52.16
C ILE A 15 17.83 21.77 -53.42
N ASN A 16 18.27 20.62 -53.96
CA ASN A 16 18.61 20.59 -55.38
C ASN A 16 18.60 19.25 -56.13
N ARG A 17 18.19 18.12 -55.55
CA ARG A 17 18.06 16.86 -56.33
C ARG A 17 16.85 16.03 -55.90
N ARG A 18 16.24 15.39 -56.91
CA ARG A 18 14.97 14.64 -56.93
C ARG A 18 14.52 14.12 -55.56
N VAL A 19 13.31 14.54 -55.20
CA VAL A 19 12.61 14.28 -53.95
C VAL A 19 12.02 12.86 -53.91
N GLN A 20 12.13 12.15 -52.79
CA GLN A 20 11.46 10.86 -52.55
C GLN A 20 10.78 10.82 -51.17
N VAL A 21 9.59 10.22 -51.11
CA VAL A 21 8.81 10.03 -49.87
C VAL A 21 9.38 8.86 -49.08
N VAL A 22 9.70 9.06 -47.80
CA VAL A 22 10.39 8.05 -46.97
C VAL A 22 9.57 7.56 -45.77
N GLY A 23 8.45 8.22 -45.44
CA GLY A 23 7.56 7.80 -44.36
C GLY A 23 6.24 8.59 -44.29
N ARG A 24 5.24 8.04 -43.57
CA ARG A 24 3.91 8.64 -43.34
C ARG A 24 3.54 8.65 -41.86
N LEU A 25 2.83 9.69 -41.42
CA LEU A 25 2.30 9.84 -40.06
C LEU A 25 0.84 9.40 -39.96
N LYS A 26 0.49 8.79 -38.81
CA LYS A 26 -0.88 8.40 -38.48
C LYS A 26 -1.22 8.87 -37.06
N PHE A 27 -2.35 9.58 -36.91
CA PHE A 27 -2.84 10.07 -35.64
C PHE A 27 -3.92 9.15 -35.07
N ARG A 28 -4.07 9.13 -33.74
CA ARG A 28 -5.04 8.26 -33.05
C ARG A 28 -6.47 8.62 -33.48
N GLY A 29 -7.19 7.66 -34.06
CA GLY A 29 -8.58 7.84 -34.51
C GLY A 29 -8.79 8.50 -35.88
N ALA A 30 -7.74 8.76 -36.65
CA ALA A 30 -7.83 9.39 -37.98
C ALA A 30 -7.13 8.59 -39.09
N ALA A 31 -7.49 8.87 -40.35
CA ALA A 31 -6.78 8.36 -41.54
C ALA A 31 -5.34 8.90 -41.61
N GLU A 32 -4.45 8.28 -42.41
CA GLU A 32 -3.09 8.80 -42.68
C GLU A 32 -3.20 10.24 -43.23
N ARG A 33 -2.52 11.23 -42.61
CA ARG A 33 -2.64 12.65 -43.01
C ARG A 33 -1.33 13.45 -43.13
N GLY A 34 -0.16 12.83 -42.96
CA GLY A 34 1.13 13.53 -43.08
C GLY A 34 2.20 12.72 -43.80
N GLU A 35 3.03 13.38 -44.61
CA GLU A 35 4.17 12.78 -45.32
C GLU A 35 5.48 13.48 -44.94
N PHE A 36 6.54 12.69 -44.74
CA PHE A 36 7.90 13.21 -44.57
C PHE A 36 8.70 13.04 -45.86
N VAL A 37 9.39 14.12 -46.22
CA VAL A 37 10.05 14.24 -47.51
C VAL A 37 11.53 14.54 -47.31
N PHE A 38 12.39 13.75 -47.95
CA PHE A 38 13.85 13.90 -47.84
C PHE A 38 14.46 14.34 -49.17
N PRO A 39 15.47 15.23 -49.16
CA PRO A 39 16.26 15.51 -50.36
C PRO A 39 17.41 14.49 -50.49
N GLY A 40 17.31 13.52 -51.42
CA GLY A 40 18.43 12.65 -51.80
C GLY A 40 18.15 11.14 -51.93
N ASN A 41 19.13 10.39 -52.44
CA ASN A 41 19.05 8.94 -52.68
C ASN A 41 19.38 8.15 -51.39
N THR A 42 18.51 7.21 -51.01
CA THR A 42 18.50 6.49 -49.72
C THR A 42 19.69 5.56 -49.45
N SER A 43 20.50 5.26 -50.46
CA SER A 43 21.66 4.36 -50.34
C SER A 43 22.92 5.00 -49.73
N ALA A 44 22.84 6.24 -49.22
CA ALA A 44 23.98 7.00 -48.67
C ALA A 44 23.79 7.43 -47.19
N ALA A 45 22.77 6.91 -46.50
CA ALA A 45 22.40 7.33 -45.14
C ALA A 45 23.56 7.20 -44.12
N ASP A 46 24.45 6.22 -44.30
CA ASP A 46 25.55 5.94 -43.37
C ASP A 46 26.75 6.93 -43.49
N ASN A 47 26.79 7.77 -44.53
CA ASN A 47 27.92 8.67 -44.82
C ASN A 47 27.57 10.17 -44.74
N PHE A 48 26.40 10.52 -44.19
CA PHE A 48 26.02 11.92 -44.05
C PHE A 48 26.78 12.59 -42.88
N THR A 49 27.70 13.51 -43.21
CA THR A 49 28.26 14.45 -42.23
C THR A 49 27.48 15.78 -42.35
N LEU A 50 26.57 16.01 -41.41
CA LEU A 50 25.68 17.16 -41.39
C LEU A 50 26.43 18.40 -40.91
N ARG A 51 26.66 19.37 -41.80
CA ARG A 51 27.19 20.69 -41.41
C ARG A 51 26.24 21.86 -41.58
N ASP A 52 25.18 21.78 -42.39
CA ASP A 52 24.16 22.84 -42.51
C ASP A 52 22.86 22.26 -43.11
N GLY A 53 21.68 22.43 -42.48
CA GLY A 53 20.40 22.01 -43.11
C GLY A 53 19.13 22.21 -42.28
N SER A 54 18.11 22.85 -42.89
CA SER A 54 16.74 23.03 -42.37
C SER A 54 15.80 21.89 -42.81
N PHE A 55 14.75 21.59 -42.04
CA PHE A 55 13.75 20.56 -42.34
C PHE A 55 12.39 21.19 -42.70
N ARG A 56 11.56 20.45 -43.46
CA ARG A 56 10.21 20.85 -43.90
C ARG A 56 9.20 19.74 -43.60
N ILE A 57 8.04 20.10 -43.08
CA ILE A 57 7.01 19.17 -42.60
C ILE A 57 5.73 19.46 -43.37
N PHE A 58 5.05 18.42 -43.89
CA PHE A 58 3.85 18.60 -44.70
C PHE A 58 2.66 17.85 -44.10
N LEU A 59 1.52 18.54 -44.00
CA LEU A 59 0.23 17.98 -43.61
C LEU A 59 -0.76 18.22 -44.75
N ASP A 60 -1.40 17.16 -45.25
CA ASP A 60 -2.33 17.22 -46.39
C ASP A 60 -1.77 18.01 -47.61
N GLY A 61 -0.46 17.85 -47.88
CA GLY A 61 0.24 18.51 -48.99
C GLY A 61 0.65 19.98 -48.74
N THR A 62 0.38 20.52 -47.56
CA THR A 62 0.75 21.90 -47.17
C THR A 62 1.91 21.88 -46.18
N GLU A 63 2.93 22.71 -46.41
CA GLU A 63 4.06 22.87 -45.48
C GLU A 63 3.56 23.52 -44.18
N ILE A 64 3.76 22.85 -43.05
CA ILE A 64 3.40 23.33 -41.72
C ILE A 64 4.64 23.67 -40.92
N THR A 65 4.53 24.65 -40.03
CA THR A 65 5.62 25.05 -39.15
C THR A 65 5.79 24.09 -37.96
N ALA A 66 6.91 24.19 -37.26
CA ALA A 66 7.12 23.45 -36.02
C ALA A 66 6.09 23.82 -34.93
N ASP A 67 5.60 25.06 -34.94
CA ASP A 67 4.56 25.52 -34.00
C ASP A 67 3.17 24.96 -34.36
N ASP A 68 2.86 24.80 -35.66
CA ASP A 68 1.65 24.12 -36.11
C ASP A 68 1.66 22.63 -35.73
N LEU A 69 2.81 21.97 -35.93
CA LEU A 69 3.00 20.59 -35.48
C LEU A 69 2.88 20.47 -33.96
N ARG A 70 3.43 21.43 -33.20
CA ARG A 70 3.28 21.52 -31.74
C ARG A 70 1.80 21.55 -31.35
N GLY A 71 0.99 22.39 -31.99
CA GLY A 71 -0.45 22.48 -31.72
C GLY A 71 -1.25 21.22 -32.09
N ILE A 72 -0.79 20.44 -33.08
CA ILE A 72 -1.41 19.17 -33.48
C ILE A 72 -1.05 18.03 -32.51
N LEU A 73 0.18 18.02 -31.99
CA LEU A 73 0.68 16.98 -31.09
C LEU A 73 0.29 17.21 -29.62
N ASP A 74 -0.01 18.44 -29.23
CA ASP A 74 -0.45 18.80 -27.88
C ASP A 74 -1.88 18.25 -27.60
N GLY A 75 -1.92 16.97 -27.26
CA GLY A 75 -3.13 16.24 -26.85
C GLY A 75 -3.44 14.94 -27.61
N ALA A 76 -2.69 14.58 -28.66
CA ALA A 76 -3.10 13.47 -29.55
C ALA A 76 -2.03 12.42 -29.87
N ALA A 77 -0.77 12.58 -29.48
CA ALA A 77 0.30 11.66 -29.88
C ALA A 77 1.19 11.22 -28.71
N ASP A 78 1.20 9.91 -28.47
CA ASP A 78 2.24 9.24 -27.70
C ASP A 78 3.32 8.69 -28.67
N TYR A 79 4.56 9.13 -28.49
CA TYR A 79 5.86 8.55 -28.93
C TYR A 79 6.43 8.77 -30.35
N ILE A 80 7.78 8.75 -30.41
CA ILE A 80 8.62 8.43 -31.58
C ILE A 80 9.74 7.46 -31.14
N VAL A 81 9.87 6.29 -31.78
CA VAL A 81 10.93 5.26 -31.60
C VAL A 81 11.31 4.64 -32.94
N PHE A 82 12.61 4.48 -33.25
CA PHE A 82 13.09 3.50 -34.25
C PHE A 82 14.19 2.58 -33.73
N THR A 83 14.08 1.35 -34.24
CA THR A 83 14.67 0.09 -33.81
C THR A 83 15.94 -0.22 -34.64
N SER A 84 16.77 -1.23 -34.39
CA SER A 84 16.45 -2.67 -34.35
C SER A 84 17.24 -3.51 -33.35
N ARG A 85 17.96 -2.91 -32.41
CA ARG A 85 18.60 -3.63 -31.28
C ARG A 85 18.72 -2.69 -30.09
N ASP A 86 17.84 -2.88 -29.12
CA ASP A 86 17.74 -2.15 -27.85
C ASP A 86 16.72 -1.00 -27.87
N GLU A 87 15.65 -1.22 -27.12
CA GLU A 87 14.43 -0.41 -27.05
C GLU A 87 14.67 0.83 -26.17
N PHE A 88 14.55 2.02 -26.74
CA PHE A 88 14.63 3.28 -26.01
C PHE A 88 13.42 4.16 -26.32
N LEU A 89 12.68 4.52 -25.27
CA LEU A 89 11.45 5.31 -25.33
C LEU A 89 11.70 6.70 -24.75
N MET A 90 11.44 7.78 -25.49
CA MET A 90 11.50 9.16 -24.96
C MET A 90 10.25 9.93 -25.37
N ARG A 91 9.68 10.71 -24.44
CA ARG A 91 8.48 11.51 -24.71
C ARG A 91 8.85 12.80 -25.46
N PHE A 92 7.99 13.27 -26.37
CA PHE A 92 8.22 14.50 -27.13
C PHE A 92 8.50 15.72 -26.23
N ARG A 93 7.80 15.81 -25.10
CA ARG A 93 7.99 16.86 -24.10
C ARG A 93 9.40 16.86 -23.48
N GLU A 94 10.04 15.69 -23.38
CA GLU A 94 11.40 15.55 -22.83
C GLU A 94 12.45 15.98 -23.86
N LEU A 95 12.27 15.62 -25.14
CA LEU A 95 13.11 16.12 -26.24
C LEU A 95 13.06 17.65 -26.35
N TYR A 96 11.88 18.24 -26.12
CA TYR A 96 11.69 19.69 -26.06
C TYR A 96 12.43 20.32 -24.88
N ALA A 97 12.27 19.77 -23.67
CA ALA A 97 12.95 20.26 -22.48
C ALA A 97 14.48 20.21 -22.60
N LEU A 98 15.00 19.26 -23.38
CA LEU A 98 16.42 19.10 -23.67
C LEU A 98 16.91 19.94 -24.87
N ASN A 99 16.02 20.70 -25.51
CA ASN A 99 16.32 21.57 -26.65
C ASN A 99 16.91 20.80 -27.87
N LEU A 100 16.43 19.57 -28.08
CA LEU A 100 16.96 18.63 -29.08
C LEU A 100 16.14 18.58 -30.38
N ILE A 101 14.98 19.26 -30.43
CA ILE A 101 14.01 19.15 -31.53
C ILE A 101 14.53 19.65 -32.89
N ASP A 102 15.59 20.46 -32.89
CA ASP A 102 16.19 21.05 -34.10
C ASP A 102 17.68 20.66 -34.28
N ARG A 103 18.15 19.62 -33.59
CA ARG A 103 19.56 19.21 -33.60
C ARG A 103 19.73 17.81 -34.19
N CYS A 104 20.83 17.60 -34.91
CA CYS A 104 21.25 16.24 -35.26
C CYS A 104 21.81 15.55 -34.01
N VAL A 105 21.11 14.54 -33.52
CA VAL A 105 21.49 13.77 -32.33
C VAL A 105 21.99 12.38 -32.77
N THR A 106 23.20 11.99 -32.36
CA THR A 106 23.74 10.66 -32.71
C THR A 106 23.06 9.55 -31.90
N ALA A 107 23.07 8.31 -32.40
CA ALA A 107 22.57 7.15 -31.66
C ALA A 107 23.23 7.03 -30.27
N ASP A 108 24.54 7.28 -30.16
CA ASP A 108 25.26 7.28 -28.87
C ASP A 108 24.76 8.37 -27.91
N THR A 109 24.43 9.55 -28.43
CA THR A 109 23.89 10.66 -27.64
C THR A 109 22.48 10.35 -27.14
N LEU A 110 21.65 9.73 -27.98
CA LEU A 110 20.33 9.23 -27.59
C LEU A 110 20.43 8.10 -26.56
N THR A 111 21.39 7.20 -26.65
CA THR A 111 21.62 6.15 -25.65
C THR A 111 21.95 6.75 -24.28
N ILE A 112 22.73 7.84 -24.24
CA ILE A 112 23.04 8.57 -23.00
C ILE A 112 21.77 9.17 -22.39
N TYR A 113 20.92 9.83 -23.18
CA TYR A 113 19.69 10.47 -22.69
C TYR A 113 18.53 9.50 -22.46
N ALA A 114 18.47 8.40 -23.19
CA ALA A 114 17.48 7.35 -22.96
C ALA A 114 17.81 6.52 -21.71
N ALA A 115 19.10 6.37 -21.38
CA ALA A 115 19.54 5.93 -20.06
C ALA A 115 19.22 6.94 -18.93
N GLU A 116 18.89 8.19 -19.25
CA GLU A 116 18.35 9.17 -18.28
C GLU A 116 16.82 9.08 -18.11
N SER A 117 16.10 8.40 -19.01
CA SER A 117 14.63 8.30 -18.99
C SER A 117 14.10 6.91 -18.63
N PHE A 118 14.94 5.88 -18.79
CA PHE A 118 14.67 4.52 -18.32
C PHE A 118 15.78 4.05 -17.39
N PHE A 119 15.37 3.51 -16.25
CA PHE A 119 16.18 2.77 -15.30
C PHE A 119 16.66 1.47 -15.96
N ALA A 120 17.56 1.59 -16.94
CA ALA A 120 17.87 0.52 -17.87
C ALA A 120 18.29 -0.73 -17.12
N VAL A 121 17.79 -1.87 -17.58
CA VAL A 121 18.00 -3.27 -17.15
C VAL A 121 19.41 -3.57 -16.57
N ALA A 122 20.45 -2.86 -17.00
CA ALA A 122 21.79 -2.88 -16.39
C ALA A 122 21.82 -2.58 -14.87
N ASN A 123 20.87 -1.80 -14.34
CA ASN A 123 20.75 -1.48 -12.92
C ASN A 123 19.89 -2.49 -12.14
N ALA A 124 19.11 -3.36 -12.80
CA ALA A 124 18.27 -4.35 -12.15
C ALA A 124 19.09 -5.27 -11.23
N GLY A 125 20.21 -5.81 -11.74
CA GLY A 125 21.13 -6.62 -10.93
C GLY A 125 21.69 -5.87 -9.70
N LYS A 126 21.88 -4.55 -9.79
CA LYS A 126 22.32 -3.73 -8.65
C LYS A 126 21.21 -3.53 -7.63
N ILE A 127 19.95 -3.32 -8.06
CA ILE A 127 18.80 -3.29 -7.14
C ILE A 127 18.69 -4.63 -6.42
N PHE A 128 18.75 -5.75 -7.14
CA PHE A 128 18.66 -7.08 -6.52
C PHE A 128 19.78 -7.31 -5.50
N ASN A 129 21.02 -6.95 -5.84
CA ASN A 129 22.14 -7.00 -4.90
C ASN A 129 21.90 -6.09 -3.68
N ALA A 130 21.28 -4.92 -3.87
CA ALA A 130 20.88 -4.03 -2.78
C ALA A 130 19.87 -4.71 -1.85
N ILE A 131 18.78 -5.24 -2.41
CA ILE A 131 17.69 -5.92 -1.70
C ILE A 131 18.26 -7.10 -0.89
N HIS A 132 19.14 -7.90 -1.51
CA HIS A 132 19.78 -9.02 -0.83
C HIS A 132 20.73 -8.56 0.28
N ALA A 133 21.63 -7.61 0.01
CA ALA A 133 22.60 -7.10 1.00
C ALA A 133 21.91 -6.43 2.21
N LEU A 134 20.80 -5.73 1.95
CA LEU A 134 19.99 -5.04 2.95
C LEU A 134 18.99 -5.97 3.65
N LYS A 135 18.91 -7.25 3.23
CA LYS A 135 17.98 -8.25 3.77
C LYS A 135 16.52 -7.77 3.71
N LEU A 136 16.06 -7.38 2.53
CA LEU A 136 14.69 -6.93 2.27
C LEU A 136 13.86 -8.05 1.61
N PRO A 137 13.33 -9.03 2.38
CA PRO A 137 12.76 -10.25 1.82
C PRO A 137 11.41 -10.07 1.13
N ARG A 138 10.67 -8.98 1.37
CA ARG A 138 9.41 -8.66 0.68
C ARG A 138 9.43 -7.20 0.22
N THR A 139 9.69 -7.00 -1.07
CA THR A 139 9.71 -5.67 -1.69
C THR A 139 8.51 -5.50 -2.60
N LEU A 140 7.85 -4.35 -2.57
CA LEU A 140 6.77 -4.02 -3.51
C LEU A 140 7.31 -3.09 -4.61
N ASP A 141 7.30 -3.56 -5.86
CA ASP A 141 7.50 -2.74 -7.05
C ASP A 141 6.19 -2.08 -7.46
N VAL A 142 6.00 -0.82 -7.06
CA VAL A 142 4.77 -0.08 -7.36
C VAL A 142 4.76 0.54 -8.75
N ASP A 143 5.94 0.69 -9.38
CA ASP A 143 6.06 1.21 -10.73
C ASP A 143 5.92 0.10 -11.79
N GLY A 144 5.90 -1.17 -11.37
CA GLY A 144 5.73 -2.33 -12.24
C GLY A 144 6.90 -2.54 -13.21
N CYS A 145 8.06 -1.90 -12.99
CA CYS A 145 9.24 -2.05 -13.84
C CYS A 145 9.64 -3.53 -13.96
N PHE A 146 9.67 -4.22 -12.83
CA PHE A 146 10.04 -5.61 -12.72
C PHE A 146 8.90 -6.53 -13.17
N ALA A 147 7.65 -6.17 -12.86
CA ALA A 147 6.46 -6.89 -13.31
C ALA A 147 6.27 -6.90 -14.84
N ASN A 148 6.73 -5.85 -15.53
CA ASN A 148 6.67 -5.72 -16.99
C ASN A 148 7.82 -6.42 -17.74
N CYS A 149 8.88 -6.84 -17.04
CA CYS A 149 10.03 -7.48 -17.66
C CYS A 149 9.96 -9.00 -17.56
N ASP A 150 10.06 -9.72 -18.69
CA ASP A 150 10.14 -11.19 -18.80
C ASP A 150 11.51 -11.73 -18.30
N TYR A 151 11.87 -11.45 -17.04
CA TYR A 151 13.24 -11.65 -16.56
C TYR A 151 13.49 -13.07 -16.00
N GLN A 152 14.01 -13.96 -16.84
CA GLN A 152 14.35 -15.36 -16.52
C GLN A 152 15.64 -15.57 -15.66
N MET A 153 16.25 -14.53 -15.08
CA MET A 153 17.69 -14.60 -14.75
C MET A 153 18.10 -14.93 -13.30
N PHE A 154 17.23 -15.01 -12.29
CA PHE A 154 17.71 -15.14 -10.89
C PHE A 154 16.87 -16.02 -9.94
N PRO A 155 16.87 -17.36 -10.10
CA PRO A 155 16.03 -18.28 -9.33
C PRO A 155 16.32 -18.42 -7.83
N ASP A 156 17.47 -17.98 -7.32
CA ASP A 156 17.93 -18.33 -5.96
C ASP A 156 18.11 -17.13 -4.98
N LEU A 157 17.32 -16.06 -5.12
CA LEU A 157 17.65 -14.79 -4.44
C LEU A 157 17.14 -14.58 -2.99
N GLY A 158 16.37 -15.50 -2.40
CA GLY A 158 15.90 -15.36 -1.01
C GLY A 158 15.01 -14.14 -0.70
N ALA A 159 14.72 -13.30 -1.69
CA ALA A 159 13.84 -12.14 -1.61
C ALA A 159 12.67 -12.28 -2.60
N LYS A 160 11.46 -11.97 -2.14
CA LYS A 160 10.23 -11.94 -2.92
C LYS A 160 9.95 -10.50 -3.32
N ILE A 161 9.83 -10.26 -4.62
CA ILE A 161 9.30 -9.01 -5.13
C ILE A 161 7.83 -9.27 -5.50
N GLU A 162 6.93 -8.44 -5.02
CA GLU A 162 5.55 -8.35 -5.50
C GLU A 162 5.44 -7.11 -6.38
N GLY A 163 4.62 -7.12 -7.43
CA GLY A 163 4.49 -6.01 -8.38
C GLY A 163 3.07 -5.46 -8.41
N VAL A 164 2.90 -4.16 -8.69
CA VAL A 164 1.61 -3.57 -9.05
C VAL A 164 1.61 -3.31 -10.55
N LEU A 165 0.64 -3.88 -11.27
CA LEU A 165 0.51 -3.69 -12.71
C LEU A 165 -0.97 -3.71 -13.12
N ALA A 166 -1.43 -2.61 -13.71
CA ALA A 166 -2.79 -2.49 -14.24
C ALA A 166 -2.98 -3.37 -15.49
N ASP A 167 -4.20 -3.88 -15.69
CA ASP A 167 -4.65 -4.54 -16.93
C ASP A 167 -3.92 -5.83 -17.36
N VAL A 168 -3.52 -6.69 -16.41
CA VAL A 168 -2.88 -7.97 -16.75
C VAL A 168 -3.87 -9.15 -16.75
N THR A 169 -3.89 -9.92 -17.84
CA THR A 169 -4.47 -11.27 -17.91
C THR A 169 -3.36 -12.32 -17.81
N PHE A 170 -3.40 -13.18 -16.79
CA PHE A 170 -2.36 -14.20 -16.57
C PHE A 170 -2.74 -15.58 -17.13
N PRO A 171 -1.84 -16.26 -17.86
CA PRO A 171 -1.88 -17.71 -17.99
C PRO A 171 -1.55 -18.38 -16.65
N ALA A 172 -2.12 -19.56 -16.39
CA ALA A 172 -2.08 -20.28 -15.11
C ALA A 172 -0.69 -20.82 -14.66
N VAL A 173 0.41 -20.39 -15.29
CA VAL A 173 1.76 -20.91 -15.01
C VAL A 173 2.66 -19.76 -14.57
N GLU A 174 2.66 -19.56 -13.25
CA GLU A 174 3.69 -18.98 -12.37
C GLU A 174 4.64 -17.93 -12.96
N ASN A 175 4.38 -16.66 -12.62
CA ASN A 175 5.34 -15.57 -12.73
C ASN A 175 6.27 -15.56 -11.49
N PHE A 176 7.55 -15.24 -11.69
CA PHE A 176 8.56 -15.02 -10.65
C PHE A 176 8.11 -14.04 -9.55
N TYR A 177 7.26 -13.05 -9.88
CA TYR A 177 6.47 -12.31 -8.89
C TYR A 177 5.32 -13.22 -8.47
N ALA A 178 5.51 -13.96 -7.38
CA ALA A 178 4.50 -14.88 -6.85
C ALA A 178 3.12 -14.22 -6.63
N ARG A 179 3.02 -12.88 -6.64
CA ARG A 179 1.80 -12.07 -6.57
C ARG A 179 1.98 -10.74 -7.32
N ILE A 180 1.34 -10.60 -8.48
CA ILE A 180 1.12 -9.30 -9.14
C ILE A 180 -0.27 -8.79 -8.75
N HIS A 181 -0.33 -7.55 -8.30
CA HIS A 181 -1.51 -6.84 -7.85
C HIS A 181 -2.00 -5.91 -8.96
N ARG A 182 -3.31 -5.70 -9.06
CA ARG A 182 -3.87 -4.80 -10.08
C ARG A 182 -3.70 -3.35 -9.67
N THR A 183 -3.81 -3.08 -8.37
CA THR A 183 -3.72 -1.74 -7.79
C THR A 183 -2.92 -1.76 -6.50
N VAL A 184 -2.45 -0.59 -6.06
CA VAL A 184 -1.81 -0.41 -4.73
C VAL A 184 -2.80 -0.77 -3.60
N ASP A 185 -4.10 -0.54 -3.82
CA ASP A 185 -5.15 -0.82 -2.85
C ASP A 185 -5.32 -2.32 -2.55
N ASP A 186 -4.98 -3.20 -3.50
CA ASP A 186 -4.96 -4.65 -3.27
C ASP A 186 -3.91 -5.05 -2.22
N CYS A 187 -2.92 -4.20 -2.00
CA CYS A 187 -1.87 -4.35 -1.02
C CYS A 187 -2.13 -3.58 0.27
N ARG A 188 -3.25 -2.88 0.42
CA ARG A 188 -3.42 -1.86 1.48
C ARG A 188 -3.24 -2.36 2.91
N LEU A 189 -3.45 -3.65 3.17
CA LEU A 189 -3.29 -4.29 4.48
C LEU A 189 -1.96 -5.04 4.65
N LYS A 190 -1.13 -5.06 3.60
CA LYS A 190 0.19 -5.70 3.63
C LYS A 190 1.24 -4.68 4.03
N PHE A 191 2.31 -5.19 4.62
CA PHE A 191 3.54 -4.45 4.81
C PHE A 191 4.70 -5.11 4.06
N PHE A 192 5.55 -4.27 3.50
CA PHE A 192 6.74 -4.62 2.75
C PHE A 192 7.96 -4.06 3.45
N ASP A 193 9.08 -4.77 3.37
CA ASP A 193 10.33 -4.36 3.97
C ASP A 193 10.89 -3.11 3.28
N ALA A 194 10.57 -2.93 1.99
CA ALA A 194 10.74 -1.67 1.26
C ALA A 194 9.70 -1.53 0.15
N ILE A 195 9.37 -0.28 -0.20
CA ILE A 195 8.76 0.05 -1.48
C ILE A 195 9.85 0.43 -2.47
N LEU A 196 9.73 -0.10 -3.68
CA LEU A 196 10.62 0.21 -4.78
C LEU A 196 9.97 1.25 -5.71
N LEU A 197 10.60 2.42 -5.80
CA LEU A 197 10.30 3.48 -6.75
C LEU A 197 11.43 3.50 -7.79
N THR A 198 11.20 2.87 -8.93
CA THR A 198 12.23 2.65 -9.95
C THR A 198 12.46 3.85 -10.84
N ASN A 199 11.46 4.72 -10.98
CA ASN A 199 11.55 5.92 -11.80
C ASN A 199 12.01 7.15 -11.00
N GLU A 200 12.76 8.05 -11.64
CA GLU A 200 13.02 9.37 -11.06
C GLU A 200 11.68 10.12 -10.97
N ARG A 201 11.33 10.56 -9.76
CA ARG A 201 10.13 11.35 -9.49
C ARG A 201 10.52 12.80 -9.29
N THR A 202 9.65 13.73 -9.67
CA THR A 202 9.75 15.10 -9.16
C THR A 202 9.62 15.10 -7.63
N VAL A 203 10.07 16.17 -6.97
CA VAL A 203 9.94 16.28 -5.49
C VAL A 203 8.47 16.13 -5.06
N ALA A 204 7.53 16.72 -5.81
CA ALA A 204 6.10 16.62 -5.52
C ALA A 204 5.60 15.17 -5.65
N GLU A 205 5.84 14.53 -6.80
CA GLU A 205 5.42 13.13 -7.02
C GLU A 205 6.08 12.13 -6.07
N PHE A 206 7.30 12.43 -5.62
CA PHE A 206 7.98 11.64 -4.59
C PHE A 206 7.26 11.78 -3.26
N LEU A 207 6.95 13.01 -2.82
CA LEU A 207 6.23 13.27 -1.57
C LEU A 207 4.82 12.66 -1.58
N ASP A 208 4.08 12.81 -2.67
CA ASP A 208 2.75 12.21 -2.83
C ASP A 208 2.83 10.68 -2.72
N ALA A 209 3.80 10.06 -3.38
CA ALA A 209 4.05 8.62 -3.24
C ALA A 209 4.42 8.22 -1.81
N LEU A 210 5.21 9.03 -1.09
CA LEU A 210 5.53 8.73 0.31
C LEU A 210 4.29 8.76 1.21
N ILE A 211 3.34 9.66 0.94
CA ILE A 211 2.07 9.78 1.68
C ILE A 211 1.18 8.57 1.37
N ASP A 212 0.95 8.29 0.09
CA ASP A 212 0.05 7.20 -0.34
C ASP A 212 0.55 5.83 0.12
N LEU A 213 1.86 5.63 0.12
CA LEU A 213 2.51 4.36 0.40
C LEU A 213 3.00 4.26 1.86
N ASP A 214 2.70 5.25 2.71
CA ASP A 214 3.22 5.34 4.08
C ASP A 214 2.96 4.09 4.91
N ALA A 215 1.75 3.59 4.85
CA ALA A 215 1.36 2.42 5.61
C ALA A 215 1.93 1.10 5.06
N LEU A 216 2.45 1.08 3.84
CA LEU A 216 2.95 -0.13 3.19
C LEU A 216 4.42 -0.41 3.51
N SER A 217 5.24 0.63 3.75
CA SER A 217 6.62 0.46 4.22
C SER A 217 7.17 1.72 4.86
N GLN A 218 8.07 1.51 5.83
CA GLN A 218 8.92 2.57 6.38
C GLN A 218 10.15 2.84 5.52
N ASN A 219 10.52 1.91 4.63
CA ASN A 219 11.68 2.05 3.77
C ASN A 219 11.26 2.25 2.31
N VAL A 220 11.98 3.13 1.63
CA VAL A 220 11.80 3.41 0.21
C VAL A 220 13.15 3.28 -0.47
N LEU A 221 13.22 2.38 -1.44
CA LEU A 221 14.35 2.22 -2.34
C LEU A 221 14.02 2.99 -3.63
N THR A 222 14.68 4.13 -3.84
CA THR A 222 14.38 5.03 -4.96
C THR A 222 15.61 5.36 -5.79
N PHE A 223 15.42 5.52 -7.10
CA PHE A 223 16.45 6.13 -7.94
C PHE A 223 16.49 7.64 -7.75
N VAL A 224 17.70 8.21 -7.72
CA VAL A 224 17.94 9.65 -7.65
C VAL A 224 19.03 10.00 -8.65
N ARG A 225 18.71 10.81 -9.67
CA ARG A 225 19.67 11.24 -10.69
C ARG A 225 20.62 12.30 -10.12
N ARG A 226 21.89 12.24 -10.55
CA ARG A 226 22.91 13.21 -10.13
C ARG A 226 22.55 14.62 -10.62
N GLY A 227 22.58 15.60 -9.75
CA GLY A 227 22.26 17.00 -10.01
C GLY A 227 20.77 17.32 -10.03
N SER A 228 19.88 16.32 -9.86
CA SER A 228 18.44 16.54 -9.97
C SER A 228 17.88 17.36 -8.81
N ASP A 229 16.67 17.89 -9.01
CA ASP A 229 15.96 18.60 -7.94
C ASP A 229 15.67 17.68 -6.76
N LEU A 230 15.40 16.41 -7.01
CA LEU A 230 15.20 15.40 -5.96
C LEU A 230 16.48 15.17 -5.16
N GLU A 231 17.65 15.04 -5.81
CA GLU A 231 18.93 14.90 -5.11
C GLU A 231 19.21 16.11 -4.19
N ARG A 232 19.06 17.32 -4.73
CA ARG A 232 19.25 18.57 -3.98
C ARG A 232 18.23 18.72 -2.86
N TRP A 233 17.01 18.29 -3.07
CA TRP A 233 15.96 18.33 -2.05
C TRP A 233 16.24 17.36 -0.91
N LEU A 234 16.60 16.10 -1.20
CA LEU A 234 16.97 15.10 -0.20
C LEU A 234 18.17 15.56 0.63
N ALA A 235 19.18 16.18 0.00
CA ALA A 235 20.34 16.72 0.72
C ALA A 235 19.95 17.84 1.71
N ARG A 236 18.97 18.68 1.37
CA ARG A 236 18.47 19.76 2.26
C ARG A 236 17.56 19.25 3.38
N HIS A 237 16.85 18.15 3.16
CA HIS A 237 15.87 17.58 4.10
C HIS A 237 16.35 16.26 4.72
N GLY A 238 17.66 16.04 4.81
CA GLY A 238 18.24 14.81 5.34
C GLY A 238 17.88 14.51 6.80
N CYS A 239 17.37 15.48 7.57
CA CYS A 239 16.83 15.24 8.91
C CYS A 239 15.46 14.53 8.91
N ALA A 240 14.75 14.50 7.77
CA ALA A 240 13.45 13.83 7.63
C ALA A 240 13.58 12.36 7.18
N PHE A 241 14.77 11.94 6.74
CA PHE A 241 15.03 10.57 6.27
C PHE A 241 16.34 10.00 6.79
N GLU A 242 16.34 8.75 7.26
CA GLU A 242 17.58 8.03 7.50
C GLU A 242 18.06 7.45 6.17
N LYS A 243 19.24 7.88 5.70
CA LYS A 243 19.86 7.25 4.55
C LYS A 243 20.65 6.03 5.02
N ILE A 244 20.14 4.84 4.74
CA ILE A 244 20.80 3.58 5.10
C ILE A 244 21.93 3.26 4.12
N SER A 245 21.70 3.43 2.83
CA SER A 245 22.69 3.09 1.80
C SER A 245 22.48 3.87 0.50
N ALA A 246 23.55 3.99 -0.28
CA ALA A 246 23.46 4.39 -1.69
C ALA A 246 24.36 3.49 -2.54
N LEU A 247 23.84 3.09 -3.69
CA LEU A 247 24.56 2.30 -4.67
C LEU A 247 24.72 3.09 -5.97
N PRO A 248 25.94 3.19 -6.53
CA PRO A 248 26.17 3.88 -7.77
C PRO A 248 25.40 3.25 -8.94
N ALA A 249 24.64 4.06 -9.66
CA ALA A 249 23.95 3.70 -10.89
C ALA A 249 24.46 4.56 -12.05
N VAL A 250 24.11 4.17 -13.29
CA VAL A 250 24.36 5.04 -14.43
C VAL A 250 23.60 6.36 -14.20
N ASN A 251 24.30 7.48 -14.26
CA ASN A 251 23.77 8.85 -14.10
C ASN A 251 23.15 9.20 -12.73
N GLY A 252 23.28 8.37 -11.71
CA GLY A 252 22.68 8.65 -10.40
C GLY A 252 23.05 7.65 -9.32
N ASN A 253 22.24 7.60 -8.27
CA ASN A 253 22.36 6.64 -7.18
C ASN A 253 21.01 5.98 -6.91
N ILE A 254 21.03 4.71 -6.58
CA ILE A 254 19.91 4.05 -5.92
C ILE A 254 20.07 4.34 -4.42
N VAL A 255 19.06 4.93 -3.80
CA VAL A 255 19.11 5.35 -2.40
C VAL A 255 18.06 4.61 -1.60
N LEU A 256 18.46 3.99 -0.49
CA LEU A 256 17.55 3.50 0.52
C LEU A 256 17.33 4.58 1.57
N LEU A 257 16.07 5.00 1.71
CA LEU A 257 15.60 5.99 2.66
C LEU A 257 14.66 5.31 3.65
N THR A 258 14.85 5.57 4.95
CA THR A 258 13.87 5.26 5.98
C THR A 258 13.17 6.53 6.38
N LYS A 259 11.83 6.51 6.38
CA LYS A 259 11.02 7.64 6.81
C LYS A 259 11.21 7.84 8.32
N PHE A 260 11.65 9.02 8.74
CA PHE A 260 11.57 9.38 10.16
C PHE A 260 10.15 9.80 10.50
N ALA A 261 9.25 8.84 10.67
CA ALA A 261 8.00 9.11 11.36
C ALA A 261 8.30 9.12 12.87
N ARG A 262 8.11 10.26 13.54
CA ARG A 262 8.02 10.25 15.00
C ARG A 262 6.75 9.50 15.34
N ALA A 263 6.87 8.25 15.79
CA ALA A 263 5.72 7.42 16.09
C ALA A 263 4.87 8.13 17.16
N ASP A 264 3.61 8.38 16.84
CA ASP A 264 2.62 8.88 17.76
C ASP A 264 1.84 7.66 18.26
N PHE A 265 2.12 7.28 19.50
CA PHE A 265 1.61 6.06 20.11
C PHE A 265 0.60 6.41 21.20
N ALA A 266 -0.58 5.79 21.11
CA ALA A 266 -1.56 5.81 22.20
C ALA A 266 -2.10 4.41 22.45
N CYS A 267 -1.97 3.92 23.69
CA CYS A 267 -2.59 2.68 24.14
C CYS A 267 -3.78 3.00 25.05
N TYR A 268 -4.99 2.66 24.60
CA TYR A 268 -6.22 2.88 25.33
C TYR A 268 -6.49 1.69 26.25
N VAL A 269 -6.55 1.99 27.54
CA VAL A 269 -6.85 1.07 28.63
C VAL A 269 -8.33 1.16 28.94
N VAL A 270 -9.10 0.18 28.50
CA VAL A 270 -10.56 0.17 28.60
C VAL A 270 -11.00 -0.27 29.98
N THR A 271 -11.85 0.55 30.60
CA THR A 271 -12.41 0.27 31.93
C THR A 271 -13.89 0.68 32.03
N HIS A 272 -14.63 -0.01 32.90
CA HIS A 272 -16.04 0.26 33.24
C HIS A 272 -16.24 0.58 34.73
N LYS A 273 -15.13 0.75 35.47
CA LYS A 273 -15.10 1.20 36.87
C LYS A 273 -13.79 1.92 37.17
N ASP A 274 -13.69 2.60 38.31
CA ASP A 274 -12.38 3.08 38.77
C ASP A 274 -11.46 1.88 39.04
N ALA A 275 -10.50 1.71 38.13
CA ALA A 275 -9.52 0.63 38.15
C ALA A 275 -8.33 0.95 39.07
N LYS A 276 -8.29 2.15 39.67
CA LYS A 276 -7.22 2.65 40.54
C LYS A 276 -5.82 2.48 39.96
N LEU A 277 -5.70 2.56 38.63
CA LEU A 277 -4.42 2.44 37.93
C LEU A 277 -3.59 3.71 38.18
N THR A 278 -2.73 3.69 39.21
CA THR A 278 -1.96 4.86 39.63
C THR A 278 -0.69 5.10 38.81
N ALA A 279 -0.22 4.10 38.05
CA ALA A 279 0.96 4.20 37.22
C ALA A 279 0.78 3.41 35.92
N LEU A 280 0.76 4.14 34.80
CA LEU A 280 0.74 3.58 33.45
C LEU A 280 1.97 4.10 32.68
N PRO A 281 2.49 3.35 31.69
CA PRO A 281 3.61 3.82 30.88
C PRO A 281 3.22 5.05 30.06
N ASP A 282 4.22 5.83 29.64
CA ASP A 282 3.99 6.92 28.70
C ASP A 282 3.27 6.44 27.43
N GLY A 283 2.28 7.21 26.99
CA GLY A 283 1.42 6.87 25.86
C GLY A 283 0.22 5.97 26.21
N TYR A 284 0.12 5.44 27.43
CA TYR A 284 -1.10 4.76 27.87
C TYR A 284 -2.09 5.78 28.43
N ARG A 285 -3.38 5.56 28.16
CA ARG A 285 -4.48 6.41 28.65
C ARG A 285 -5.71 5.58 28.90
N ILE A 286 -6.49 5.97 29.89
CA ILE A 286 -7.69 5.25 30.32
C ILE A 286 -8.89 5.78 29.53
N ILE A 287 -9.66 4.87 28.93
CA ILE A 287 -10.97 5.17 28.35
C ILE A 287 -12.07 4.50 29.17
N HIS A 288 -13.05 5.30 29.57
CA HIS A 288 -14.23 4.83 30.27
C HIS A 288 -15.29 4.35 29.26
N ALA A 289 -15.46 3.04 29.18
CA ALA A 289 -16.49 2.38 28.38
C ALA A 289 -17.84 2.31 29.10
N GLY A 290 -18.92 2.57 28.38
CA GLY A 290 -20.28 2.62 28.91
C GLY A 290 -20.54 3.81 29.83
N HIS A 291 -19.80 4.91 29.66
CA HIS A 291 -19.92 6.08 30.52
C HIS A 291 -21.35 6.64 30.57
N ILE A 292 -22.12 6.50 29.49
CA ILE A 292 -23.52 6.94 29.41
C ILE A 292 -24.42 6.38 30.53
N ASN A 293 -24.07 5.21 31.08
CA ASN A 293 -24.81 4.54 32.15
C ASN A 293 -24.08 4.59 33.51
N ALA A 294 -22.97 5.32 33.61
CA ALA A 294 -22.14 5.34 34.79
C ALA A 294 -22.56 6.44 35.78
N ALA A 295 -22.50 6.12 37.07
CA ALA A 295 -22.75 7.09 38.14
C ALA A 295 -21.54 7.99 38.42
N GLU A 296 -20.33 7.55 38.06
CA GLU A 296 -19.07 8.23 38.30
C GLU A 296 -18.24 8.26 37.02
N THR A 297 -17.51 9.36 36.79
CA THR A 297 -16.59 9.50 35.66
C THR A 297 -15.15 9.23 36.13
N PHE A 298 -14.41 8.43 35.37
CA PHE A 298 -12.98 8.16 35.56
C PHE A 298 -12.28 8.07 34.21
N GLY A 299 -10.95 8.05 34.23
CA GLY A 299 -10.11 7.98 33.04
C GLY A 299 -9.89 9.32 32.34
N ASP A 300 -9.15 9.28 31.24
CA ASP A 300 -8.74 10.46 30.47
C ASP A 300 -9.80 10.87 29.44
N VAL A 301 -10.55 9.89 28.93
CA VAL A 301 -11.61 10.07 27.93
C VAL A 301 -12.79 9.14 28.20
N THR A 302 -13.97 9.52 27.72
CA THR A 302 -15.21 8.72 27.83
C THR A 302 -15.70 8.32 26.44
N ASP A 303 -16.33 7.15 26.35
CA ASP A 303 -16.80 6.59 25.09
C ASP A 303 -18.14 7.16 24.59
N ASP A 304 -18.77 8.07 25.35
CA ASP A 304 -20.07 8.67 25.06
C ASP A 304 -19.98 10.10 24.50
N ALA A 305 -18.77 10.64 24.35
CA ALA A 305 -18.55 11.94 23.73
C ALA A 305 -18.69 11.87 22.21
N GLY A 306 -19.32 12.89 21.58
CA GLY A 306 -19.38 13.00 20.12
C GLY A 306 -20.14 11.85 19.45
N ASP A 307 -19.60 11.36 18.32
CA ASP A 307 -20.19 10.26 17.55
C ASP A 307 -19.89 8.90 18.20
N ASN A 308 -20.89 8.30 18.86
CA ASN A 308 -20.67 7.16 19.74
C ASN A 308 -21.77 6.10 19.71
N ILE A 309 -21.44 4.96 20.31
CA ILE A 309 -22.35 3.84 20.54
C ILE A 309 -22.35 3.39 22.01
N SER A 310 -22.03 4.27 22.95
CA SER A 310 -21.90 3.94 24.40
C SER A 310 -23.18 3.29 24.96
N ARG A 311 -24.36 3.62 24.41
CA ARG A 311 -25.65 2.99 24.74
C ARG A 311 -25.68 1.47 24.54
N LEU A 312 -24.83 0.93 23.67
CA LEU A 312 -24.72 -0.50 23.38
C LEU A 312 -23.71 -1.21 24.29
N ASN A 313 -23.02 -0.50 25.20
CA ASN A 313 -22.01 -1.10 26.08
C ASN A 313 -22.53 -2.29 26.91
N PRO A 314 -23.78 -2.33 27.40
CA PRO A 314 -24.29 -3.54 28.08
C PRO A 314 -24.19 -4.81 27.22
N PHE A 315 -24.24 -4.68 25.89
CA PHE A 315 -24.29 -5.79 24.94
C PHE A 315 -22.97 -6.01 24.19
N LEU A 316 -22.22 -4.94 23.94
CA LEU A 316 -20.98 -4.93 23.17
C LEU A 316 -19.71 -4.72 24.04
N ASN A 317 -19.87 -4.42 25.33
CA ASN A 317 -18.78 -4.09 26.26
C ASN A 317 -17.74 -3.14 25.62
N GLU A 318 -16.44 -3.47 25.75
CA GLU A 318 -15.28 -2.68 25.31
C GLU A 318 -15.31 -2.24 23.83
N ILE A 319 -16.08 -2.91 22.96
CA ILE A 319 -16.24 -2.52 21.55
C ILE A 319 -16.80 -1.11 21.39
N THR A 320 -17.55 -0.62 22.37
CA THR A 320 -18.04 0.78 22.39
C THR A 320 -16.88 1.79 22.49
N ALA A 321 -15.91 1.53 23.34
CA ALA A 321 -14.66 2.29 23.41
C ALA A 321 -13.84 2.15 22.12
N LEU A 322 -13.79 0.95 21.52
CA LEU A 322 -13.12 0.72 20.24
C LEU A 322 -13.70 1.60 19.13
N TYR A 323 -15.03 1.71 19.04
CA TYR A 323 -15.72 2.60 18.11
C TYR A 323 -15.34 4.06 18.35
N TRP A 324 -15.37 4.49 19.60
CA TRP A 324 -15.05 5.87 19.94
C TRP A 324 -13.62 6.25 19.54
N ILE A 325 -12.64 5.38 19.81
CA ILE A 325 -11.23 5.58 19.42
C ILE A 325 -11.12 5.71 17.90
N TRP A 326 -11.88 4.91 17.15
CA TRP A 326 -11.89 4.95 15.69
C TRP A 326 -12.38 6.28 15.13
N ARG A 327 -13.43 6.85 15.72
CA ARG A 327 -14.05 8.08 15.23
C ARG A 327 -13.36 9.36 15.70
N HIS A 328 -12.64 9.34 16.81
CA HIS A 328 -12.19 10.57 17.49
C HIS A 328 -10.68 10.74 17.64
N THR A 329 -9.87 9.77 17.22
CA THR A 329 -8.41 9.80 17.41
C THR A 329 -7.70 9.62 16.08
N ASN A 330 -6.41 9.98 16.00
CA ASN A 330 -5.62 9.83 14.77
C ASN A 330 -4.14 9.49 15.03
N HIS A 331 -3.84 8.79 16.13
CA HIS A 331 -2.47 8.37 16.45
C HIS A 331 -1.96 7.35 15.43
N THR A 332 -0.67 7.38 15.09
CA THR A 332 -0.10 6.47 14.08
C THR A 332 -0.04 5.02 14.56
N HIS A 333 0.02 4.81 15.87
CA HIS A 333 -0.07 3.50 16.51
C HIS A 333 -1.12 3.52 17.62
N ILE A 334 -2.02 2.53 17.58
CA ILE A 334 -3.10 2.38 18.53
C ILE A 334 -2.93 1.06 19.27
N GLY A 335 -2.89 1.14 20.59
CA GLY A 335 -3.10 0.01 21.49
C GLY A 335 -4.53 0.03 22.05
N PHE A 336 -5.10 -1.15 22.23
CA PHE A 336 -6.40 -1.35 22.83
C PHE A 336 -6.29 -2.54 23.79
N VAL A 337 -6.38 -2.26 25.09
CA VAL A 337 -6.14 -3.24 26.16
C VAL A 337 -7.16 -3.11 27.27
N HIS A 338 -7.34 -4.18 28.05
CA HIS A 338 -8.23 -4.14 29.20
C HIS A 338 -7.49 -3.60 30.42
N TYR A 339 -8.21 -2.97 31.34
CA TYR A 339 -7.66 -2.44 32.60
C TYR A 339 -6.90 -3.43 33.50
N ARG A 340 -7.00 -4.75 33.23
CA ARG A 340 -6.28 -5.81 33.98
C ARG A 340 -5.37 -6.68 33.12
N ARG A 341 -5.28 -6.45 31.81
CA ARG A 341 -4.55 -7.33 30.89
C ARG A 341 -3.67 -6.49 29.99
N PHE A 342 -2.37 -6.53 30.24
CA PHE A 342 -1.38 -5.71 29.55
C PHE A 342 -0.36 -6.59 28.86
N PHE A 343 0.11 -6.19 27.68
CA PHE A 343 1.20 -6.88 26.99
C PHE A 343 2.52 -6.73 27.73
N THR A 344 3.39 -7.73 27.61
CA THR A 344 4.74 -7.73 28.17
C THR A 344 5.72 -8.51 27.31
N THR A 345 7.01 -8.19 27.42
CA THR A 345 8.11 -8.98 26.85
C THR A 345 8.87 -9.79 27.88
N ASP A 346 8.78 -9.43 29.16
CA ASP A 346 9.57 -10.00 30.25
C ASP A 346 8.72 -10.67 31.34
N GLY A 347 7.39 -10.56 31.26
CA GLY A 347 6.46 -11.14 32.23
C GLY A 347 6.19 -10.22 33.44
N GLU A 348 6.91 -9.12 33.57
CA GLU A 348 6.90 -8.28 34.78
C GLU A 348 6.46 -6.84 34.49
N ASN A 349 6.97 -6.27 33.40
CA ASN A 349 6.76 -4.89 32.99
C ASN A 349 5.76 -4.76 31.86
N PHE A 350 5.00 -3.67 31.85
CA PHE A 350 4.15 -3.31 30.73
C PHE A 350 4.99 -3.03 29.48
N LEU A 351 4.49 -3.45 28.33
CA LEU A 351 5.10 -3.14 27.05
C LEU A 351 5.12 -1.62 26.83
N SER A 352 6.31 -1.04 26.69
CA SER A 352 6.46 0.40 26.44
C SER A 352 6.08 0.78 25.00
N ALA A 353 5.82 2.06 24.77
CA ALA A 353 5.61 2.61 23.42
C ALA A 353 6.79 2.29 22.48
N ASP A 354 8.03 2.45 22.95
CA ASP A 354 9.23 2.17 22.16
C ASP A 354 9.35 0.68 21.80
N GLN A 355 9.05 -0.21 22.74
CA GLN A 355 9.04 -1.66 22.47
C GLN A 355 7.96 -2.02 21.46
N ALA A 356 6.73 -1.52 21.65
CA ALA A 356 5.60 -1.78 20.76
C ALA A 356 5.87 -1.27 19.33
N THR A 357 6.34 -0.02 19.19
CA THR A 357 6.64 0.58 17.89
C THR A 357 7.82 -0.10 17.20
N THR A 358 8.85 -0.54 17.97
CA THR A 358 9.96 -1.34 17.43
C THR A 358 9.46 -2.66 16.87
N LEU A 359 8.62 -3.40 17.61
CA LEU A 359 8.02 -4.64 17.14
C LEU A 359 7.16 -4.40 15.88
N LEU A 360 6.38 -3.32 15.84
CA LEU A 360 5.51 -3.00 14.69
C LEU A 360 6.26 -2.52 13.44
N ARG A 361 7.60 -2.47 13.45
CA ARG A 361 8.41 -2.41 12.22
C ARG A 361 8.35 -3.74 11.46
N ASP A 362 8.49 -4.83 12.20
CA ASP A 362 8.59 -6.19 11.66
C ASP A 362 7.25 -6.93 11.63
N TYR A 363 6.25 -6.42 12.35
CA TYR A 363 4.92 -7.03 12.48
C TYR A 363 3.82 -6.02 12.17
N ASP A 364 2.64 -6.51 11.79
CA ASP A 364 1.50 -5.68 11.41
C ASP A 364 0.58 -5.41 12.61
N ILE A 365 0.51 -6.37 13.53
CA ILE A 365 -0.29 -6.33 14.75
C ILE A 365 0.35 -7.18 15.84
N ILE A 366 0.29 -6.68 17.08
CA ILE A 366 0.62 -7.38 18.30
C ILE A 366 -0.70 -7.85 18.95
N VAL A 367 -0.80 -9.13 19.26
CA VAL A 367 -1.96 -9.73 19.95
C VAL A 367 -1.48 -10.64 21.08
N ASN A 368 -2.40 -11.12 21.91
CA ASN A 368 -2.06 -12.12 22.94
C ASN A 368 -1.86 -13.50 22.32
N GLU A 369 -1.25 -14.40 23.08
CA GLU A 369 -1.17 -15.81 22.68
C GLU A 369 -2.56 -16.41 22.46
N CYS A 370 -2.68 -17.18 21.37
CA CYS A 370 -3.87 -17.97 21.09
C CYS A 370 -4.01 -19.08 22.14
N ARG A 371 -5.21 -19.23 22.69
CA ARG A 371 -5.56 -20.26 23.65
C ARG A 371 -6.35 -21.36 22.97
N PHE A 372 -6.02 -22.62 23.26
CA PHE A 372 -6.72 -23.78 22.72
C PHE A 372 -7.56 -24.46 23.81
N GLY A 373 -8.82 -24.74 23.49
CA GLY A 373 -9.75 -25.48 24.34
C GLY A 373 -9.96 -26.92 23.88
N TYR A 374 -10.70 -27.69 24.69
CA TYR A 374 -11.07 -29.09 24.40
C TYR A 374 -12.38 -29.24 23.63
N ILE A 375 -13.17 -28.16 23.53
CA ILE A 375 -14.44 -28.12 22.81
C ILE A 375 -14.41 -27.01 21.77
N PRO A 376 -15.21 -27.13 20.69
CA PRO A 376 -15.36 -26.06 19.71
C PRO A 376 -15.84 -24.76 20.35
N LEU A 377 -15.41 -23.64 19.78
CA LEU A 377 -15.65 -22.32 20.32
C LEU A 377 -17.15 -21.97 20.40
N ARG A 378 -17.94 -22.45 19.43
CA ARG A 378 -19.40 -22.34 19.44
C ARG A 378 -20.05 -22.97 20.67
N ASP A 379 -19.49 -24.08 21.16
CA ASP A 379 -20.03 -24.86 22.28
C ASP A 379 -19.59 -24.22 23.60
N TRP A 380 -18.34 -23.75 23.69
CA TRP A 380 -17.86 -22.99 24.85
C TRP A 380 -18.73 -21.75 25.13
N LYS A 381 -19.06 -20.96 24.10
CA LYS A 381 -19.88 -19.75 24.30
C LYS A 381 -21.35 -20.06 24.55
N ALA A 382 -21.85 -21.19 24.03
CA ALA A 382 -23.17 -21.68 24.41
C ALA A 382 -23.25 -22.08 25.90
N MET A 383 -22.12 -22.41 26.54
CA MET A 383 -22.05 -22.62 27.99
C MET A 383 -21.97 -21.31 28.80
N LEU A 384 -21.50 -20.22 28.18
CA LEU A 384 -21.46 -18.90 28.81
C LEU A 384 -22.82 -18.18 28.81
N SER A 385 -23.80 -18.69 28.06
CA SER A 385 -25.19 -18.20 27.99
C SER A 385 -26.13 -19.42 27.85
N SER A 386 -27.21 -19.32 27.08
CA SER A 386 -28.03 -20.48 26.71
C SER A 386 -27.75 -20.93 25.27
N ARG A 387 -27.87 -22.24 24.99
CA ARG A 387 -27.70 -22.79 23.62
C ARG A 387 -28.59 -22.08 22.58
N PRO A 388 -29.92 -21.91 22.79
CA PRO A 388 -30.78 -21.26 21.82
C PRO A 388 -30.37 -19.80 21.56
N LEU A 389 -30.02 -19.05 22.61
CA LEU A 389 -29.59 -17.66 22.45
C LEU A 389 -28.27 -17.57 21.70
N ALA A 390 -27.28 -18.38 22.08
CA ALA A 390 -25.98 -18.39 21.41
C ALA A 390 -26.10 -18.78 19.92
N GLU A 391 -26.99 -19.71 19.58
CA GLU A 391 -27.29 -20.08 18.19
C GLU A 391 -27.94 -18.94 17.42
N HIS A 392 -28.94 -18.27 18.01
CA HIS A 392 -29.60 -17.11 17.41
C HIS A 392 -28.62 -15.95 17.16
N VAL A 393 -27.84 -15.58 18.17
CA VAL A 393 -26.81 -14.52 18.07
C VAL A 393 -25.82 -14.83 16.96
N ARG A 394 -25.32 -16.08 16.88
CA ARG A 394 -24.42 -16.49 15.77
C ARG A 394 -25.10 -16.40 14.41
N ALA A 395 -26.34 -16.87 14.31
CA ALA A 395 -27.08 -16.84 13.04
C ALA A 395 -27.29 -15.41 12.54
N VAL A 396 -27.66 -14.48 13.43
CA VAL A 396 -27.83 -13.06 13.09
C VAL A 396 -26.49 -12.43 12.68
N VAL A 397 -25.43 -12.60 13.47
CA VAL A 397 -24.11 -12.05 13.11
C VAL A 397 -23.61 -12.61 11.78
N ARG A 398 -23.72 -13.93 11.57
CA ARG A 398 -23.36 -14.57 10.30
C ARG A 398 -24.18 -14.03 9.12
N LYS A 399 -25.48 -13.79 9.32
CA LYS A 399 -26.38 -13.18 8.32
C LYS A 399 -25.92 -11.78 7.92
N PHE A 400 -25.49 -10.94 8.85
CA PHE A 400 -24.97 -9.61 8.51
C PHE A 400 -23.59 -9.66 7.86
N ILE A 401 -22.68 -10.53 8.31
CA ILE A 401 -21.40 -10.78 7.62
C ILE A 401 -21.66 -11.21 6.17
N ALA A 402 -22.61 -12.12 5.93
CA ALA A 402 -22.96 -12.55 4.57
C ALA A 402 -23.46 -11.41 3.67
N ARG A 403 -24.03 -10.36 4.26
CA ARG A 403 -24.57 -9.20 3.53
C ARG A 403 -23.51 -8.15 3.23
N SER A 404 -22.64 -7.84 4.18
CA SER A 404 -21.67 -6.73 4.06
C SER A 404 -20.24 -7.17 3.77
N GLN A 405 -19.85 -8.37 4.18
CA GLN A 405 -18.46 -8.89 4.15
C GLN A 405 -18.44 -10.40 3.81
N PRO A 406 -19.06 -10.86 2.70
CA PRO A 406 -19.28 -12.28 2.41
C PRO A 406 -17.99 -13.11 2.34
N GLU A 407 -16.86 -12.49 1.99
CA GLU A 407 -15.54 -13.12 1.95
C GLU A 407 -15.05 -13.62 3.32
N TYR A 408 -15.60 -13.09 4.42
CA TYR A 408 -15.25 -13.52 5.78
C TYR A 408 -16.07 -14.71 6.28
N LEU A 409 -17.06 -15.20 5.53
CA LEU A 409 -17.91 -16.31 6.00
C LEU A 409 -17.12 -17.59 6.28
N ALA A 410 -16.17 -17.93 5.40
CA ALA A 410 -15.32 -19.12 5.59
C ALA A 410 -14.45 -18.99 6.84
N ALA A 411 -13.90 -17.79 7.10
CA ALA A 411 -13.14 -17.50 8.31
C ALA A 411 -14.02 -17.54 9.56
N TYR A 412 -15.23 -16.98 9.49
CA TYR A 412 -16.20 -16.99 10.58
C TYR A 412 -16.60 -18.42 10.97
N ASP A 413 -16.97 -19.24 9.99
CA ASP A 413 -17.36 -20.64 10.23
C ASP A 413 -16.18 -21.43 10.82
N ARG A 414 -14.97 -21.25 10.27
CA ARG A 414 -13.75 -21.90 10.77
C ARG A 414 -13.41 -21.55 12.22
N ILE A 415 -13.55 -20.28 12.64
CA ILE A 415 -13.29 -19.88 14.03
C ILE A 415 -14.33 -20.49 14.98
N ASN A 416 -15.60 -20.53 14.58
CA ASN A 416 -16.68 -21.09 15.41
C ASN A 416 -16.56 -22.62 15.58
N GLU A 417 -16.12 -23.32 14.54
CA GLU A 417 -15.85 -24.77 14.58
C GLU A 417 -14.47 -25.11 15.15
N GLY A 418 -13.59 -24.12 15.25
CA GLY A 418 -12.24 -24.27 15.77
C GLY A 418 -12.17 -24.40 17.29
N PHE A 419 -10.96 -24.73 17.74
CA PHE A 419 -10.62 -24.92 19.16
C PHE A 419 -9.74 -23.80 19.70
N GLY A 420 -9.18 -22.96 18.83
CA GLY A 420 -8.26 -21.88 19.17
C GLY A 420 -8.95 -20.52 19.14
N THR A 421 -8.64 -19.66 20.11
CA THR A 421 -9.17 -18.29 20.17
C THR A 421 -8.14 -17.30 20.70
N PHE A 422 -8.17 -16.08 20.16
CA PHE A 422 -7.49 -14.92 20.73
C PHE A 422 -8.43 -14.28 21.75
N CYS A 423 -8.27 -14.63 23.03
CA CYS A 423 -9.13 -14.10 24.07
C CYS A 423 -8.96 -12.58 24.27
N TYR A 424 -10.02 -11.93 24.77
CA TYR A 424 -10.01 -10.58 25.35
C TYR A 424 -9.96 -9.39 24.39
N GLU A 425 -10.13 -9.57 23.07
CA GLU A 425 -10.14 -8.45 22.09
C GLU A 425 -9.05 -7.39 22.34
N ILE A 426 -7.83 -7.81 22.73
CA ILE A 426 -6.71 -6.90 22.99
C ILE A 426 -5.68 -6.96 21.87
N PHE A 427 -5.19 -5.79 21.44
CA PHE A 427 -4.16 -5.71 20.41
C PHE A 427 -3.43 -4.36 20.41
N ILE A 428 -2.29 -4.30 19.72
CA ILE A 428 -1.61 -3.06 19.36
C ILE A 428 -1.26 -3.13 17.89
N ALA A 429 -1.60 -2.10 17.13
CA ALA A 429 -1.38 -2.06 15.69
C ALA A 429 -1.07 -0.66 15.17
N ARG A 430 -0.62 -0.60 13.91
CA ARG A 430 -0.59 0.66 13.15
C ARG A 430 -2.01 1.14 12.85
N ARG A 431 -2.19 2.45 12.74
CA ARG A 431 -3.49 3.08 12.51
C ARG A 431 -4.29 2.45 11.38
N LYS A 432 -3.66 2.18 10.22
CA LYS A 432 -4.34 1.58 9.07
C LYS A 432 -4.89 0.16 9.34
N ILE A 433 -4.18 -0.64 10.14
CA ILE A 433 -4.61 -1.97 10.55
C ILE A 433 -5.79 -1.87 11.51
N PHE A 434 -5.70 -0.95 12.48
CA PHE A 434 -6.80 -0.63 13.40
C PHE A 434 -8.05 -0.13 12.64
N ASP A 435 -7.89 0.81 11.70
CA ASP A 435 -8.98 1.34 10.89
C ASP A 435 -9.63 0.26 10.02
N ALA A 436 -8.84 -0.63 9.42
CA ALA A 436 -9.35 -1.72 8.62
C ALA A 436 -10.14 -2.73 9.46
N TYR A 437 -9.69 -3.03 10.68
CA TYR A 437 -10.44 -3.88 11.61
C TYR A 437 -11.75 -3.21 12.03
N CYS A 438 -11.72 -1.93 12.42
CA CYS A 438 -12.91 -1.19 12.83
C CYS A 438 -13.91 -1.05 11.68
N ALA A 439 -13.46 -0.67 10.49
CA ALA A 439 -14.32 -0.57 9.30
C ALA A 439 -14.99 -1.91 8.97
N TRP A 440 -14.26 -3.03 9.09
CA TRP A 440 -14.83 -4.35 8.93
C TRP A 440 -15.86 -4.67 10.02
N LEU A 441 -15.48 -4.58 11.30
CA LEU A 441 -16.33 -4.93 12.44
C LEU A 441 -17.62 -4.09 12.47
N PHE A 442 -17.49 -2.77 12.32
CA PHE A 442 -18.63 -1.84 12.38
C PHE A 442 -19.46 -1.79 11.10
N SER A 443 -19.05 -2.47 10.02
CA SER A 443 -19.90 -2.66 8.84
C SER A 443 -21.06 -3.62 9.07
N PHE A 444 -21.10 -4.33 10.21
CA PHE A 444 -22.18 -5.28 10.52
C PHE A 444 -22.56 -5.36 12.00
N ILE A 445 -21.64 -5.16 12.95
CA ILE A 445 -21.90 -5.53 14.35
C ILE A 445 -23.00 -4.68 15.01
N ILE A 446 -23.12 -3.40 14.62
CA ILE A 446 -24.12 -2.49 15.16
C ILE A 446 -25.51 -2.96 14.74
N ASP A 447 -25.75 -3.13 13.44
CA ASP A 447 -27.04 -3.58 12.92
C ASP A 447 -27.39 -5.00 13.38
N ALA A 448 -26.39 -5.89 13.49
CA ALA A 448 -26.59 -7.22 14.04
C ALA A 448 -27.04 -7.16 15.51
N THR A 449 -26.46 -6.25 16.29
CA THR A 449 -26.84 -6.03 17.70
C THR A 449 -28.27 -5.54 17.80
N GLU A 450 -28.65 -4.54 17.00
CA GLU A 450 -30.03 -4.02 16.97
C GLU A 450 -31.06 -5.09 16.58
N GLU A 451 -30.74 -5.94 15.59
CA GLU A 451 -31.63 -7.05 15.21
C GLU A 451 -31.78 -8.07 16.35
N ILE A 452 -30.69 -8.39 17.06
CA ILE A 452 -30.76 -9.31 18.21
C ILE A 452 -31.63 -8.70 19.32
N LEU A 453 -31.45 -7.41 19.64
CA LEU A 453 -32.25 -6.71 20.64
C LEU A 453 -33.74 -6.67 20.25
N ALA A 454 -34.05 -6.53 18.97
CA ALA A 454 -35.43 -6.53 18.48
C ALA A 454 -36.09 -7.93 18.43
N THR A 455 -35.30 -9.00 18.42
CA THR A 455 -35.78 -10.38 18.25
C THR A 455 -35.63 -11.24 19.49
N THR A 456 -35.13 -10.68 20.59
CA THR A 456 -34.89 -11.38 21.85
C THR A 456 -35.19 -10.46 23.04
N ASN A 457 -35.42 -11.03 24.22
CA ASN A 457 -35.64 -10.27 25.45
C ASN A 457 -34.34 -10.09 26.25
N ILE A 458 -33.16 -10.12 25.61
CA ILE A 458 -31.90 -10.07 26.35
C ILE A 458 -31.68 -8.74 27.08
N ALA A 459 -32.33 -7.66 26.65
CA ALA A 459 -32.24 -6.35 27.30
C ALA A 459 -32.98 -6.30 28.64
N ASP A 460 -33.97 -7.18 28.83
CA ASP A 460 -34.80 -7.26 30.03
C ASP A 460 -34.35 -8.38 30.99
N ASP A 461 -33.23 -9.06 30.68
CA ASP A 461 -32.73 -10.20 31.45
C ASP A 461 -31.70 -9.73 32.49
N ASP A 462 -31.85 -10.19 33.74
CA ASP A 462 -30.96 -9.82 34.85
C ASP A 462 -29.67 -10.66 34.90
N ASP A 463 -29.54 -11.75 34.12
CA ASP A 463 -28.34 -12.58 34.09
C ASP A 463 -27.27 -11.93 33.17
N PRO A 464 -26.10 -11.53 33.72
CA PRO A 464 -25.00 -10.99 32.92
C PRO A 464 -24.52 -11.87 31.79
N ARG A 465 -24.77 -13.16 31.87
CA ARG A 465 -24.46 -14.12 30.81
C ARG A 465 -25.37 -13.99 29.60
N THR A 466 -26.63 -13.62 29.82
CA THR A 466 -27.65 -13.48 28.78
C THR A 466 -27.39 -12.20 27.98
N TYR A 467 -27.37 -11.04 28.64
CA TYR A 467 -27.22 -9.77 27.92
C TYR A 467 -25.81 -9.57 27.33
N ARG A 468 -24.78 -10.28 27.83
CA ARG A 468 -23.43 -10.31 27.21
C ARG A 468 -23.25 -11.31 26.09
N ALA A 469 -24.28 -12.08 25.70
CA ALA A 469 -24.15 -13.11 24.67
C ALA A 469 -23.57 -12.57 23.34
N ILE A 470 -23.88 -11.30 23.00
CA ILE A 470 -23.33 -10.63 21.82
C ILE A 470 -21.84 -10.36 21.98
N SER A 471 -21.42 -9.67 23.06
CA SER A 471 -19.99 -9.41 23.34
C SER A 471 -19.15 -10.70 23.41
N PHE A 472 -19.70 -11.77 23.96
CA PHE A 472 -19.04 -13.07 24.00
C PHE A 472 -18.74 -13.64 22.62
N LEU A 473 -19.60 -13.42 21.63
CA LEU A 473 -19.30 -13.77 20.25
C LEU A 473 -18.32 -12.77 19.63
N ALA A 474 -18.48 -11.49 19.94
CA ALA A 474 -17.68 -10.41 19.37
C ALA A 474 -16.19 -10.51 19.71
N GLU A 475 -15.84 -11.01 20.90
CA GLU A 475 -14.46 -11.34 21.29
C GLU A 475 -13.70 -12.22 20.26
N HIS A 476 -14.42 -12.99 19.44
CA HIS A 476 -13.81 -13.87 18.43
C HIS A 476 -13.71 -13.24 17.05
N LEU A 477 -14.38 -12.12 16.82
CA LEU A 477 -14.38 -11.44 15.54
C LEU A 477 -12.99 -10.91 15.19
N LEU A 478 -12.18 -10.55 16.19
CA LEU A 478 -10.75 -10.28 15.97
C LEU A 478 -10.06 -11.52 15.37
N GLY A 479 -10.30 -12.71 15.92
CA GLY A 479 -9.76 -13.96 15.37
C GLY A 479 -10.19 -14.22 13.93
N VAL A 480 -11.48 -13.99 13.61
CA VAL A 480 -12.02 -14.09 12.24
C VAL A 480 -11.29 -13.14 11.31
N TRP A 481 -11.10 -11.90 11.74
CA TRP A 481 -10.41 -10.88 10.95
C TRP A 481 -8.93 -11.23 10.72
N LEU A 482 -8.22 -11.67 11.76
CA LEU A 482 -6.81 -12.05 11.69
C LEU A 482 -6.55 -13.20 10.71
N ILE A 483 -7.35 -14.27 10.76
CA ILE A 483 -7.12 -15.44 9.89
C ILE A 483 -7.46 -15.15 8.42
N ASN A 484 -8.34 -14.18 8.17
CA ASN A 484 -8.71 -13.79 6.81
C ASN A 484 -7.66 -12.87 6.16
N ASN A 485 -6.93 -12.06 6.95
CA ASN A 485 -6.13 -10.95 6.41
C ASN A 485 -4.61 -11.19 6.26
N HIS A 486 -4.09 -12.42 6.40
CA HIS A 486 -2.68 -12.77 6.13
C HIS A 486 -1.63 -11.80 6.74
N LEU A 487 -1.87 -11.30 7.95
CA LEU A 487 -1.01 -10.34 8.63
C LEU A 487 0.20 -11.02 9.28
N ARG A 488 1.29 -10.26 9.47
CA ARG A 488 2.39 -10.63 10.37
C ARG A 488 1.97 -10.36 11.80
N ILE A 489 1.58 -11.42 12.49
CA ILE A 489 1.10 -11.36 13.86
C ILE A 489 2.26 -11.58 14.81
N LYS A 490 2.48 -10.63 15.74
CA LYS A 490 3.34 -10.83 16.91
C LYS A 490 2.48 -11.24 18.08
N THR A 491 2.69 -12.44 18.62
CA THR A 491 2.09 -12.83 19.89
C THR A 491 2.99 -12.40 21.05
N LEU A 492 2.40 -11.82 22.09
CA LEU A 492 3.07 -11.55 23.36
C LEU A 492 2.29 -12.13 24.55
N PRO A 493 2.99 -12.51 25.64
CA PRO A 493 2.33 -12.82 26.89
C PRO A 493 1.62 -11.59 27.47
N ILE A 494 0.69 -11.86 28.38
CA ILE A 494 -0.08 -10.83 29.09
C ILE A 494 0.16 -10.90 30.60
N ILE A 495 0.26 -9.74 31.23
CA ILE A 495 0.29 -9.59 32.68
C ILE A 495 -1.13 -9.35 33.17
N PHE A 496 -1.52 -10.07 34.22
CA PHE A 496 -2.75 -9.84 34.95
C PHE A 496 -2.48 -8.91 36.14
N ARG A 497 -3.26 -7.82 36.25
CA ARG A 497 -3.26 -6.92 37.41
C ARG A 497 -4.62 -6.98 38.08
N ASP A 498 -4.78 -7.90 39.03
CA ASP A 498 -6.07 -8.11 39.72
C ASP A 498 -6.25 -7.26 40.99
N ASN A 499 -5.23 -6.50 41.42
CA ASN A 499 -5.31 -5.57 42.55
C ASN A 499 -4.35 -4.38 42.32
N ILE A 500 -4.88 -3.23 41.92
CA ILE A 500 -4.20 -1.93 42.12
C ILE A 500 -5.08 -1.12 43.07
#